data_AF-A0A9P1FQV3-F1
#
_entry.id   AF-A0A9P1FQV3-F1
#
_cell.length_a   1.000
_cell.length_b   1.000
_cell.length_c   1.000
_cell.angle_alpha   90.00
_cell.angle_beta   90.00
_cell.angle_gamma   90.00
#
_symmetry.space_group_name_H-M   'P 1'
#
loop_
_entity.id
_entity.type
_entity.pdbx_description
1 polymer ?
#
loop_
_entity_poly.entity_id
_entity_poly.type
_entity_poly.pdbx_seq_one_letter_code
_entity_poly.pdbx_strand_id
1 'polypeptide(L)'
;MGQAGQQRSRQKKICNKKTVKKVKSTVEKKAPKLRKNIQPGQILILLASKFRGKRVVFLKQLESGLLLVTGPFALNGVPLKRVNQRYCIATSTKVDLGGADFKSITDSYFSQEKTGKKGLKGQEKFFAAEAPKKVLPQEKKDGQKKTDDAIIKGLGNETRLNMAAPLTFNVGALTNPNVHKLEPVGAMGIGRDSRHKHYKTGGRSKTSIKKRKYEMGRPATPCKLGAKRVRSVRCRGGNMKYRALRLDSGNYAWGSENVTKKVRILDVVYNATSNELVRTKTLLKNTVVQIDAHPFMQWYLKKYGVDVGKKKKGAKEGEKAEDEQKPGRHVVAKQKARAAKQKLDVGLEDQFQSGRLLACIASRPGQCGRADGYVLEGEELAFYKKKLEKKKKN
;
A
#
# COMPACT_ATOMS: atom_id res chain seq x y z
N MET A 1 -63.73 39.87 9.80
CA MET A 1 -64.16 39.39 8.46
C MET A 1 -63.14 39.92 7.46
N GLY A 2 -62.25 39.17 6.81
CA GLY A 2 -62.35 37.82 6.30
C GLY A 2 -62.63 37.88 4.80
N GLN A 3 -61.58 38.00 3.96
CA GLN A 3 -61.56 37.38 2.63
C GLN A 3 -60.12 37.33 2.10
N ALA A 4 -59.57 36.11 2.16
CA ALA A 4 -58.30 35.73 1.58
C ALA A 4 -58.39 35.78 0.05
N GLY A 5 -57.56 36.60 -0.58
CA GLY A 5 -57.32 36.54 -2.02
C GLY A 5 -56.60 35.24 -2.38
N GLN A 6 -57.30 34.32 -3.03
CA GLN A 6 -56.74 33.09 -3.56
C GLN A 6 -55.65 33.39 -4.60
N GLN A 7 -54.37 33.22 -4.22
CA GLN A 7 -53.29 33.14 -5.20
C GLN A 7 -53.47 31.86 -6.04
N ARG A 8 -53.85 32.04 -7.30
CA ARG A 8 -53.96 30.99 -8.32
C ARG A 8 -52.62 30.25 -8.45
N SER A 9 -52.58 29.01 -7.95
CA SER A 9 -51.48 28.09 -8.21
C SER A 9 -51.46 27.72 -9.70
N ARG A 10 -50.49 28.26 -10.44
CA ARG A 10 -50.20 27.81 -11.81
C ARG A 10 -49.58 26.41 -11.73
N GLN A 11 -50.41 25.37 -11.70
CA GLN A 11 -49.95 24.02 -11.98
C GLN A 11 -49.40 23.96 -13.40
N LYS A 12 -48.06 23.91 -13.54
CA LYS A 12 -47.42 23.48 -14.78
C LYS A 12 -47.84 22.03 -15.03
N LYS A 13 -48.79 21.83 -15.94
CA LYS A 13 -49.06 20.52 -16.55
C LYS A 13 -47.75 20.05 -17.21
N ILE A 14 -47.05 19.13 -16.55
CA ILE A 14 -45.93 18.42 -17.16
C ILE A 14 -46.54 17.62 -18.31
N CYS A 15 -46.21 18.01 -19.53
CA CYS A 15 -46.59 17.29 -20.74
C CYS A 15 -46.22 15.81 -20.57
N ASN A 16 -47.19 14.92 -20.83
CA ASN A 16 -46.96 13.48 -20.86
C ASN A 16 -45.79 13.20 -21.78
N LYS A 17 -44.69 12.71 -21.20
CA LYS A 17 -43.51 12.25 -21.92
C LYS A 17 -43.99 11.18 -22.89
N LYS A 18 -44.05 11.49 -24.20
CA LYS A 18 -44.30 10.50 -25.24
C LYS A 18 -43.36 9.32 -24.97
N THR A 19 -43.93 8.18 -24.61
CA THR A 19 -43.20 6.93 -24.44
C THR A 19 -42.61 6.60 -25.80
N VAL A 20 -41.29 6.76 -25.93
CA VAL A 20 -40.56 6.30 -27.11
C VAL A 20 -40.83 4.80 -27.22
N LYS A 21 -41.67 4.39 -28.17
CA LYS A 21 -41.84 2.97 -28.50
C LYS A 21 -40.46 2.43 -28.84
N LYS A 22 -39.94 1.52 -28.02
CA LYS A 22 -38.71 0.78 -28.31
C LYS A 22 -38.93 0.06 -29.64
N VAL A 23 -38.29 0.54 -30.70
CA VAL A 23 -38.17 -0.20 -31.95
C VAL A 23 -37.46 -1.50 -31.60
N LYS A 24 -38.18 -2.62 -31.66
CA LYS A 24 -37.57 -3.95 -31.55
C LYS A 24 -36.69 -4.11 -32.78
N SER A 25 -35.38 -4.22 -32.59
CA SER A 25 -34.46 -4.51 -33.69
C SER A 25 -34.81 -5.89 -34.28
N THR A 26 -35.34 -5.91 -35.50
CA THR A 26 -35.70 -7.11 -36.28
C THR A 26 -34.47 -7.82 -36.88
N VAL A 27 -33.28 -7.59 -36.33
CA VAL A 27 -32.06 -8.27 -36.78
C VAL A 27 -31.82 -9.47 -35.87
N GLU A 28 -32.06 -10.67 -36.39
CA GLU A 28 -31.67 -11.91 -35.73
C GLU A 28 -30.16 -11.88 -35.46
N LYS A 29 -29.78 -11.97 -34.17
CA LYS A 29 -28.37 -11.91 -33.77
C LYS A 29 -27.70 -13.23 -34.16
N LYS A 30 -27.00 -13.24 -35.29
CA LYS A 30 -26.15 -14.37 -35.71
C LYS A 30 -25.11 -14.71 -34.62
N ALA A 31 -24.85 -15.99 -34.42
CA ALA A 31 -23.86 -16.45 -33.46
C ALA A 31 -22.46 -15.89 -33.80
N PRO A 32 -21.66 -15.46 -32.81
CA PRO A 32 -20.31 -14.96 -33.05
C PRO A 32 -19.40 -16.03 -33.67
N LYS A 33 -18.70 -15.68 -34.75
CA LYS A 33 -17.71 -16.54 -35.41
C LYS A 33 -16.58 -16.92 -34.43
N LEU A 34 -16.20 -18.20 -34.44
CA LEU A 34 -15.11 -18.73 -33.62
C LEU A 34 -13.76 -18.14 -34.06
N ARG A 35 -12.90 -17.80 -33.09
CA ARG A 35 -11.53 -17.36 -33.36
C ARG A 35 -10.71 -18.52 -33.92
N LYS A 36 -9.89 -18.27 -34.95
CA LYS A 36 -9.06 -19.30 -35.63
C LYS A 36 -8.15 -20.10 -34.68
N ASN A 37 -7.71 -19.49 -33.58
CA ASN A 37 -6.81 -20.12 -32.60
C ASN A 37 -7.52 -21.05 -31.60
N ILE A 38 -8.85 -21.16 -31.64
CA ILE A 38 -9.64 -22.04 -30.78
C ILE A 38 -10.11 -23.22 -31.63
N GLN A 39 -9.45 -24.36 -31.46
CA GLN A 39 -9.77 -25.60 -32.15
C GLN A 39 -10.26 -26.65 -31.15
N PRO A 40 -11.16 -27.58 -31.53
CA PRO A 40 -11.58 -28.67 -30.64
C PRO A 40 -10.36 -29.42 -30.05
N GLY A 41 -10.37 -29.60 -28.72
CA GLY A 41 -9.26 -30.20 -27.96
C GLY A 41 -8.22 -29.20 -27.46
N GLN A 42 -8.31 -27.91 -27.82
CA GLN A 42 -7.35 -26.91 -27.36
C GLN A 42 -7.50 -26.64 -25.86
N ILE A 43 -6.38 -26.48 -25.16
CA ILE A 43 -6.38 -26.03 -23.76
C ILE A 43 -6.58 -24.51 -23.72
N LEU A 44 -7.59 -24.07 -22.97
CA LEU A 44 -7.96 -22.69 -22.72
C LEU A 44 -7.67 -22.29 -21.27
N ILE A 45 -7.28 -21.04 -21.04
CA ILE A 45 -7.17 -20.45 -19.70
C ILE A 45 -8.35 -19.51 -19.47
N LEU A 46 -9.08 -19.70 -18.37
CA LEU A 46 -10.20 -18.84 -17.98
C LEU A 46 -9.71 -17.54 -17.33
N LEU A 47 -10.20 -16.40 -17.82
CA LEU A 47 -9.87 -15.07 -17.32
C LEU A 47 -10.88 -14.51 -16.31
N ALA A 48 -12.07 -15.09 -16.25
CA ALA A 48 -13.19 -14.62 -15.44
C ALA A 48 -13.95 -15.78 -14.77
N SER A 49 -14.82 -15.45 -13.80
CA SER A 49 -15.55 -16.38 -12.93
C SER A 49 -14.71 -16.98 -11.79
N LYS A 50 -15.34 -17.80 -10.94
CA LYS A 50 -14.72 -18.51 -9.79
C LYS A 50 -13.51 -19.38 -10.21
N PHE A 51 -13.46 -19.77 -11.49
CA PHE A 51 -12.42 -20.65 -12.05
C PHE A 51 -11.33 -19.88 -12.82
N ARG A 52 -11.15 -18.58 -12.54
CA ARG A 52 -10.09 -17.76 -13.15
C ARG A 52 -8.71 -18.35 -12.88
N GLY A 53 -7.87 -18.42 -13.92
CA GLY A 53 -6.52 -18.98 -13.86
C GLY A 53 -6.46 -20.50 -14.02
N LYS A 54 -7.60 -21.19 -14.10
CA LYS A 54 -7.64 -22.63 -14.37
C LYS A 54 -7.55 -22.91 -15.87
N ARG A 55 -6.86 -24.00 -16.20
CA ARG A 55 -6.75 -24.56 -17.55
C ARG A 55 -7.93 -25.49 -17.80
N VAL A 56 -8.54 -25.42 -18.98
CA VAL A 56 -9.81 -26.08 -19.29
C VAL A 56 -9.80 -26.47 -20.77
N VAL A 57 -10.34 -27.63 -21.13
CA VAL A 57 -10.34 -28.15 -22.50
C VAL A 57 -11.57 -27.67 -23.27
N PHE A 58 -11.35 -27.15 -24.48
CA PHE A 58 -12.43 -26.77 -25.39
C PHE A 58 -13.01 -27.99 -26.11
N LEU A 59 -14.32 -28.17 -26.03
CA LEU A 59 -15.02 -29.29 -26.66
C LEU A 59 -15.67 -28.87 -27.99
N LYS A 60 -16.70 -28.00 -27.91
CA LYS A 60 -17.46 -27.53 -29.07
C LYS A 60 -18.02 -26.12 -28.86
N GLN A 61 -18.39 -25.46 -29.95
CA GLN A 61 -19.23 -24.26 -29.92
C GLN A 61 -20.71 -24.67 -29.87
N LEU A 62 -21.49 -24.05 -28.98
CA LEU A 62 -22.94 -24.23 -28.92
C LEU A 62 -23.65 -23.31 -29.92
N GLU A 63 -24.90 -23.60 -30.25
CA GLU A 63 -25.75 -22.79 -31.15
C GLU A 63 -25.90 -21.33 -30.66
N SER A 64 -25.84 -21.11 -29.34
CA SER A 64 -25.82 -19.78 -28.72
C SER A 64 -24.52 -18.99 -28.96
N GLY A 65 -23.52 -19.61 -29.59
CA GLY A 65 -22.20 -19.05 -29.85
C GLY A 65 -21.25 -19.05 -28.65
N LEU A 66 -21.66 -19.65 -27.52
CA LEU A 66 -20.81 -19.87 -26.36
C LEU A 66 -19.96 -21.14 -26.53
N LEU A 67 -18.80 -21.16 -25.90
CA LEU A 67 -17.91 -22.32 -25.88
C LEU A 67 -18.35 -23.30 -24.79
N LEU A 68 -18.47 -24.58 -25.13
CA LEU A 68 -18.57 -25.67 -24.17
C LEU A 68 -17.16 -26.09 -23.75
N VAL A 69 -16.88 -25.97 -22.46
CA VAL A 69 -15.54 -26.16 -21.91
C VAL A 69 -15.64 -27.09 -20.70
N THR A 70 -14.75 -28.07 -20.57
CA THR A 70 -14.63 -28.93 -19.38
C THR A 70 -13.19 -29.00 -18.90
N GLY A 71 -13.00 -28.91 -17.59
CA GLY A 71 -11.69 -29.10 -16.98
C GLY A 71 -11.86 -30.31 -16.08
N PRO A 72 -11.37 -31.50 -16.48
CA PRO A 72 -11.73 -32.76 -15.85
C PRO A 72 -11.90 -32.60 -14.34
N PHE A 73 -13.11 -32.85 -13.84
CA PHE A 73 -13.53 -32.35 -12.54
C PHE A 73 -12.63 -32.87 -11.41
N ALA A 74 -12.12 -34.09 -11.55
CA ALA A 74 -11.14 -34.70 -10.67
C ALA A 74 -9.81 -33.93 -10.58
N LEU A 75 -9.36 -33.30 -11.68
CA LEU A 75 -8.10 -32.56 -11.74
C LEU A 75 -8.29 -31.09 -11.29
N ASN A 76 -9.27 -30.41 -11.89
CA ASN A 76 -9.36 -28.95 -11.82
C ASN A 76 -10.61 -28.44 -11.10
N GLY A 77 -11.55 -29.31 -10.76
CA GLY A 77 -12.82 -28.96 -10.14
C GLY A 77 -13.68 -28.02 -10.99
N VAL A 78 -13.49 -28.01 -12.32
CA VAL A 78 -14.26 -27.18 -13.26
C VAL A 78 -15.29 -28.07 -13.97
N PRO A 79 -16.58 -28.01 -13.62
CA PRO A 79 -17.59 -28.80 -14.32
C PRO A 79 -17.79 -28.27 -15.75
N LEU A 80 -18.50 -29.06 -16.56
CA LEU A 80 -18.99 -28.64 -17.88
C LEU A 80 -19.66 -27.26 -17.77
N LYS A 81 -19.13 -26.32 -18.55
CA LYS A 81 -19.53 -24.92 -18.44
C LYS A 81 -19.56 -24.24 -19.79
N ARG A 82 -20.53 -23.34 -19.94
CA ARG A 82 -20.63 -22.40 -21.05
C ARG A 82 -19.79 -21.17 -20.76
N VAL A 83 -18.86 -20.82 -21.65
CA VAL A 83 -17.96 -19.67 -21.50
C VAL A 83 -17.93 -18.87 -22.79
N ASN A 84 -17.90 -17.54 -22.67
CA ASN A 84 -17.73 -16.67 -23.83
C ASN A 84 -16.24 -16.61 -24.23
N GLN A 85 -15.96 -16.72 -25.53
CA GLN A 85 -14.61 -16.66 -26.10
C GLN A 85 -13.77 -15.45 -25.66
N ARG A 86 -14.39 -14.32 -25.27
CA ARG A 86 -13.66 -13.14 -24.75
C ARG A 86 -12.95 -13.39 -23.42
N TYR A 87 -13.42 -14.35 -22.64
CA TYR A 87 -12.87 -14.67 -21.32
C TYR A 87 -11.96 -15.90 -21.33
N CYS A 88 -11.53 -16.35 -22.52
CA CYS A 88 -10.62 -17.47 -22.69
C CYS A 88 -9.36 -17.02 -23.44
N ILE A 89 -8.20 -17.50 -23.00
CA ILE A 89 -6.95 -17.45 -23.77
C ILE A 89 -6.67 -18.86 -24.27
N ALA A 90 -6.55 -19.05 -25.58
CA ALA A 90 -6.09 -20.30 -26.16
C ALA A 90 -4.58 -20.44 -25.93
N THR A 91 -4.16 -21.57 -25.37
CA THR A 91 -2.74 -21.94 -25.31
C THR A 91 -2.36 -22.70 -26.56
N SER A 92 -1.07 -23.01 -26.78
CA SER A 92 -0.60 -23.76 -27.94
C SER A 92 -0.86 -25.27 -27.86
N THR A 93 -1.11 -25.79 -26.66
CA THR A 93 -1.27 -27.22 -26.43
C THR A 93 -2.67 -27.72 -26.77
N LYS A 94 -2.72 -28.83 -27.52
CA LYS A 94 -3.92 -29.53 -27.97
C LYS A 94 -3.95 -30.92 -27.37
N VAL A 95 -5.14 -31.35 -26.95
CA VAL A 95 -5.40 -32.68 -26.37
C VAL A 95 -6.33 -33.43 -27.31
N ASP A 96 -6.06 -34.72 -27.52
CA ASP A 96 -6.90 -35.57 -28.35
C ASP A 96 -8.18 -35.96 -27.59
N LEU A 97 -9.33 -35.70 -28.21
CA LEU A 97 -10.64 -35.85 -27.57
C LEU A 97 -11.24 -37.27 -27.65
N GLY A 98 -10.44 -38.27 -28.02
CA GLY A 98 -10.78 -39.70 -27.89
C GLY A 98 -12.11 -40.15 -28.53
N GLY A 99 -12.62 -39.42 -29.52
CA GLY A 99 -13.88 -39.77 -30.21
C GLY A 99 -15.16 -39.58 -29.39
N ALA A 100 -15.14 -38.84 -28.28
CA ALA A 100 -16.33 -38.65 -27.46
C ALA A 100 -17.41 -37.79 -28.16
N ASP A 101 -18.64 -38.29 -28.24
CA ASP A 101 -19.76 -37.61 -28.88
C ASP A 101 -20.37 -36.53 -27.98
N PHE A 102 -20.01 -35.28 -28.23
CA PHE A 102 -20.55 -34.12 -27.48
C PHE A 102 -21.86 -33.56 -28.06
N LYS A 103 -22.48 -34.22 -29.04
CA LYS A 103 -23.67 -33.71 -29.77
C LYS A 103 -24.88 -33.50 -28.85
N SER A 104 -25.10 -34.40 -27.88
CA SER A 104 -26.25 -34.39 -26.96
C SER A 104 -26.29 -33.22 -25.96
N ILE A 105 -25.16 -32.55 -25.73
CA ILE A 105 -25.09 -31.43 -24.78
C ILE A 105 -25.42 -30.12 -25.51
N THR A 106 -26.69 -29.71 -25.49
CA THR A 106 -27.18 -28.47 -26.11
C THR A 106 -27.46 -27.39 -25.06
N ASP A 107 -27.80 -26.18 -25.50
CA ASP A 107 -27.93 -25.00 -24.63
C ASP A 107 -29.05 -25.16 -23.57
N SER A 108 -30.03 -26.05 -23.82
CA SER A 108 -31.11 -26.43 -22.91
C SER A 108 -30.64 -27.22 -21.68
N TYR A 109 -29.55 -27.98 -21.79
CA TYR A 109 -28.93 -28.75 -20.68
C TYR A 109 -28.55 -27.87 -19.48
N PHE A 110 -28.21 -26.60 -19.76
CA PHE A 110 -27.77 -25.62 -18.76
C PHE A 110 -28.89 -24.69 -18.28
N SER A 111 -30.14 -24.94 -18.69
CA SER A 111 -31.28 -24.24 -18.10
C SER A 111 -31.48 -24.68 -16.65
N GLN A 112 -31.79 -23.72 -15.77
CA GLN A 112 -32.19 -24.04 -14.41
C GLN A 112 -33.69 -24.35 -14.41
N GLU A 113 -34.08 -25.46 -13.80
CA GLU A 113 -35.47 -25.70 -13.44
C GLU A 113 -35.97 -24.53 -12.58
N LYS A 114 -37.06 -23.91 -13.03
CA LYS A 114 -37.68 -22.79 -12.32
C LYS A 114 -38.41 -23.33 -11.10
N THR A 115 -37.69 -23.51 -10.00
CA THR A 115 -38.32 -23.71 -8.67
C THR A 115 -39.17 -22.47 -8.38
N GLY A 116 -40.48 -22.65 -8.29
CA GLY A 116 -41.49 -21.58 -8.23
C GLY A 116 -41.25 -20.57 -7.12
N LYS A 117 -40.63 -19.43 -7.45
CA LYS A 117 -40.68 -18.20 -6.65
C LYS A 117 -40.82 -16.98 -7.58
N LYS A 118 -41.84 -17.00 -8.44
CA LYS A 118 -42.35 -15.80 -9.12
C LYS A 118 -43.81 -15.66 -8.74
N GLY A 119 -44.09 -15.02 -7.60
CA GLY A 119 -45.47 -14.79 -7.20
C GLY A 119 -45.75 -14.06 -5.87
N LEU A 120 -44.78 -13.85 -4.97
CA LEU A 120 -45.10 -13.30 -3.64
C LEU A 120 -44.47 -11.90 -3.43
N LYS A 121 -45.30 -10.91 -3.09
CA LYS A 121 -44.92 -9.54 -2.70
C LYS A 121 -45.33 -9.32 -1.24
N GLY A 122 -44.46 -8.70 -0.43
CA GLY A 122 -44.75 -8.33 0.96
C GLY A 122 -44.02 -9.15 2.02
N GLN A 123 -44.50 -9.03 3.26
CA GLN A 123 -43.88 -9.47 4.52
C GLN A 123 -43.69 -11.01 4.62
N GLU A 124 -44.38 -11.80 3.81
CA GLU A 124 -44.24 -13.27 3.75
C GLU A 124 -42.84 -13.75 3.31
N LYS A 125 -42.03 -12.89 2.67
CA LYS A 125 -40.63 -13.22 2.35
C LYS A 125 -39.73 -13.32 3.57
N PHE A 126 -40.12 -12.72 4.71
CA PHE A 126 -39.29 -12.63 5.90
C PHE A 126 -39.39 -13.85 6.81
N PHE A 127 -40.49 -14.61 6.72
CA PHE A 127 -40.75 -15.81 7.52
C PHE A 127 -40.59 -17.13 6.75
N ALA A 128 -40.19 -17.08 5.47
CA ALA A 128 -39.93 -18.28 4.70
C ALA A 128 -38.63 -18.95 5.16
N ALA A 129 -38.78 -20.05 5.91
CA ALA A 129 -37.69 -20.91 6.39
C ALA A 129 -36.63 -21.17 5.32
N GLU A 130 -35.37 -21.21 5.74
CA GLU A 130 -34.20 -21.43 4.87
C GLU A 130 -34.44 -22.65 3.97
N ALA A 131 -34.48 -22.39 2.67
CA ALA A 131 -34.62 -23.46 1.69
C ALA A 131 -33.42 -24.42 1.81
N PRO A 132 -33.65 -25.75 1.82
CA PRO A 132 -32.58 -26.73 1.89
C PRO A 132 -31.58 -26.48 0.75
N LYS A 133 -30.28 -26.58 1.06
CA LYS A 133 -29.18 -26.42 0.10
C LYS A 133 -29.49 -27.28 -1.14
N LYS A 134 -29.72 -26.63 -2.29
CA LYS A 134 -30.04 -27.30 -3.56
C LYS A 134 -28.94 -28.32 -3.90
N VAL A 135 -29.23 -29.61 -3.72
CA VAL A 135 -28.35 -30.71 -4.13
C VAL A 135 -28.45 -30.85 -5.65
N LEU A 136 -27.31 -30.91 -6.33
CA LEU A 136 -27.26 -31.08 -7.80
C LEU A 136 -27.84 -32.44 -8.20
N PRO A 137 -28.72 -32.51 -9.24
CA PRO A 137 -29.27 -33.77 -9.76
C PRO A 137 -28.18 -34.79 -10.10
N GLN A 138 -28.39 -36.07 -9.77
CA GLN A 138 -27.41 -37.15 -9.95
C GLN A 138 -27.04 -37.36 -11.42
N GLU A 139 -28.01 -37.25 -12.34
CA GLU A 139 -27.81 -37.41 -13.79
C GLU A 139 -26.73 -36.47 -14.37
N LYS A 140 -26.65 -35.22 -13.87
CA LYS A 140 -25.65 -34.24 -14.32
C LYS A 140 -24.24 -34.59 -13.81
N LYS A 141 -24.13 -35.31 -12.69
CA LYS A 141 -22.86 -35.78 -12.15
C LYS A 141 -22.35 -36.98 -12.94
N ASP A 142 -23.25 -37.88 -13.34
CA ASP A 142 -22.87 -39.06 -14.11
C ASP A 142 -22.53 -38.73 -15.56
N GLY A 143 -23.23 -37.77 -16.16
CA GLY A 143 -22.85 -37.21 -17.46
C GLY A 143 -21.48 -36.52 -17.45
N GLN A 144 -21.13 -35.84 -16.35
CA GLN A 144 -19.80 -35.24 -16.18
C GLN A 144 -18.71 -36.32 -16.09
N LYS A 145 -18.91 -37.37 -15.28
CA LYS A 145 -17.92 -38.45 -15.12
C LYS A 145 -17.61 -39.14 -16.46
N LYS A 146 -18.64 -39.51 -17.21
CA LYS A 146 -18.47 -40.13 -18.54
C LYS A 146 -17.66 -39.25 -19.51
N THR A 147 -17.92 -37.94 -19.48
CA THR A 147 -17.19 -36.96 -20.31
C THR A 147 -15.73 -36.83 -19.88
N ASP A 148 -15.49 -36.79 -18.56
CA ASP A 148 -14.17 -36.59 -18.00
C ASP A 148 -13.29 -37.83 -18.15
N ASP A 149 -13.85 -39.04 -18.03
CA ASP A 149 -13.11 -40.30 -18.19
C ASP A 149 -12.52 -40.45 -19.60
N ALA A 150 -13.26 -40.01 -20.63
CA ALA A 150 -12.76 -40.00 -22.01
C ALA A 150 -11.59 -39.02 -22.20
N ILE A 151 -11.68 -37.84 -21.58
CA ILE A 151 -10.65 -36.79 -21.71
C ILE A 151 -9.41 -37.14 -20.89
N ILE A 152 -9.59 -37.74 -19.70
CA ILE A 152 -8.48 -38.16 -18.86
C ILE A 152 -7.63 -39.20 -19.57
N LYS A 153 -8.23 -40.17 -20.28
CA LYS A 153 -7.49 -41.19 -21.05
C LYS A 153 -6.62 -40.58 -22.16
N GLY A 154 -7.01 -39.45 -22.75
CA GLY A 154 -6.25 -38.74 -23.78
C GLY A 154 -5.17 -37.76 -23.25
N LEU A 155 -5.01 -37.61 -21.93
CA LEU A 155 -4.05 -36.67 -21.34
C LEU A 155 -2.73 -37.35 -20.94
N GLY A 156 -1.62 -36.89 -21.50
CA GLY A 156 -0.26 -37.23 -21.04
C GLY A 156 0.02 -36.71 -19.61
N ASN A 157 0.98 -37.34 -18.92
CA ASN A 157 1.27 -37.03 -17.50
C ASN A 157 1.63 -35.55 -17.26
N GLU A 158 2.40 -34.94 -18.16
CA GLU A 158 2.80 -33.53 -18.05
C GLU A 158 1.62 -32.56 -18.25
N THR A 159 0.68 -32.89 -19.15
CA THR A 159 -0.50 -32.04 -19.39
C THR A 159 -1.50 -32.17 -18.25
N ARG A 160 -1.60 -33.35 -17.61
CA ARG A 160 -2.39 -33.56 -16.38
C ARG A 160 -1.89 -32.71 -15.22
N LEU A 161 -0.58 -32.73 -14.95
CA LEU A 161 0.05 -31.92 -13.90
C LEU A 161 -0.15 -30.42 -14.15
N ASN A 162 0.04 -30.00 -15.40
CA ASN A 162 -0.21 -28.61 -15.79
C ASN A 162 -1.68 -28.23 -15.62
N MET A 163 -2.64 -29.10 -15.97
CA MET A 163 -4.04 -28.80 -15.74
C MET A 163 -4.34 -28.58 -14.27
N ALA A 164 -3.85 -29.47 -13.39
CA ALA A 164 -4.09 -29.42 -11.94
C ALA A 164 -3.51 -28.16 -11.27
N ALA A 165 -2.40 -27.62 -11.79
CA ALA A 165 -1.74 -26.45 -11.22
C ALA A 165 -2.46 -25.13 -11.58
N PRO A 166 -2.85 -24.30 -10.58
CA PRO A 166 -3.41 -22.97 -10.85
C PRO A 166 -2.33 -22.02 -11.36
N LEU A 167 -2.59 -21.36 -12.50
CA LEU A 167 -1.71 -20.29 -13.00
C LEU A 167 -1.92 -19.01 -12.19
N THR A 168 -0.89 -18.62 -11.44
CA THR A 168 -0.78 -17.27 -10.88
C THR A 168 -0.29 -16.32 -11.98
N PHE A 169 -1.19 -15.49 -12.51
CA PHE A 169 -0.82 -14.46 -13.47
C PHE A 169 0.03 -13.38 -12.79
N ASN A 170 1.36 -13.56 -12.81
CA ASN A 170 2.31 -12.53 -12.41
C ASN A 170 2.81 -11.80 -13.67
N VAL A 171 2.21 -10.65 -13.97
CA VAL A 171 2.58 -9.79 -15.12
C VAL A 171 3.83 -8.98 -14.77
N GLY A 172 4.91 -9.65 -14.36
CA GLY A 172 6.09 -9.04 -13.75
C GLY A 172 7.42 -9.31 -14.47
N ALA A 173 7.47 -10.33 -15.33
CA ALA A 173 8.70 -10.69 -16.03
C ALA A 173 8.56 -10.37 -17.52
N LEU A 174 9.56 -9.69 -18.09
CA LEU A 174 9.66 -9.17 -19.46
C LEU A 174 9.07 -7.77 -19.68
N THR A 175 9.84 -6.72 -19.37
CA THR A 175 9.98 -5.50 -20.21
C THR A 175 11.12 -4.60 -19.73
N ASN A 176 12.03 -4.28 -20.66
CA ASN A 176 13.22 -3.40 -20.68
C ASN A 176 13.35 -2.27 -19.62
N PRO A 177 14.59 -1.95 -19.18
CA PRO A 177 14.86 -0.90 -18.18
C PRO A 177 14.78 0.55 -18.69
N ASN A 178 14.56 0.80 -19.99
CA ASN A 178 14.76 2.14 -20.58
C ASN A 178 13.51 2.80 -21.20
N VAL A 179 12.30 2.36 -20.86
CA VAL A 179 11.08 3.08 -21.23
C VAL A 179 10.37 3.54 -19.97
N HIS A 180 10.20 4.86 -19.82
CA HIS A 180 9.36 5.45 -18.79
C HIS A 180 7.94 4.89 -18.89
N LYS A 181 7.66 3.86 -18.09
CA LYS A 181 6.34 3.27 -17.92
C LYS A 181 5.37 4.37 -17.44
N LEU A 182 4.50 4.82 -18.35
CA LEU A 182 3.20 5.34 -17.95
C LEU A 182 2.44 4.14 -17.37
N GLU A 183 2.49 4.00 -16.06
CA GLU A 183 1.81 2.90 -15.37
C GLU A 183 0.31 2.89 -15.72
N PRO A 184 -0.27 1.70 -15.97
CA PRO A 184 -1.70 1.58 -16.22
C PRO A 184 -2.46 2.11 -14.99
N VAL A 185 -3.49 2.93 -15.26
CA VAL A 185 -4.32 3.66 -14.27
C VAL A 185 -5.20 2.72 -13.39
N GLY A 186 -4.89 1.43 -13.37
CA GLY A 186 -5.67 0.34 -12.80
C GLY A 186 -5.19 -0.17 -11.44
N ALA A 187 -4.70 0.70 -10.55
CA ALA A 187 -4.63 0.46 -9.09
C ALA A 187 -4.22 1.76 -8.38
N MET A 188 -5.10 2.77 -8.38
CA MET A 188 -4.79 4.02 -7.69
C MET A 188 -4.76 3.81 -6.17
N GLY A 189 -3.55 3.92 -5.62
CA GLY A 189 -3.23 3.72 -4.20
C GLY A 189 -3.87 4.76 -3.26
N ILE A 190 -3.16 5.09 -2.18
CA ILE A 190 -3.61 6.03 -1.14
C ILE A 190 -3.97 7.39 -1.80
N GLY A 191 -5.13 7.95 -1.47
CA GLY A 191 -5.58 9.28 -1.96
C GLY A 191 -5.52 10.33 -0.85
N ARG A 192 -5.30 11.60 -1.21
CA ARG A 192 -5.28 12.74 -0.27
C ARG A 192 -6.52 13.63 -0.35
N ASP A 193 -7.54 13.23 -1.09
CA ASP A 193 -8.74 14.02 -1.30
C ASP A 193 -9.72 13.93 -0.11
N SER A 194 -10.49 14.99 0.11
CA SER A 194 -11.52 15.05 1.15
C SER A 194 -12.85 14.39 0.74
N ARG A 195 -13.03 14.09 -0.56
CA ARG A 195 -14.31 13.60 -1.13
C ARG A 195 -14.69 12.21 -0.64
N HIS A 196 -13.73 11.43 -0.15
CA HIS A 196 -13.97 10.12 0.47
C HIS A 196 -14.30 10.22 1.97
N LYS A 197 -14.32 11.42 2.55
CA LYS A 197 -14.71 11.66 3.95
C LYS A 197 -16.17 12.09 4.04
N HIS A 198 -16.76 11.94 5.23
CA HIS A 198 -18.10 12.43 5.53
C HIS A 198 -18.15 13.96 5.52
N TYR A 199 -19.32 14.53 5.28
CA TYR A 199 -19.58 15.96 5.47
C TYR A 199 -19.53 16.33 6.96
N LYS A 200 -19.41 17.63 7.26
CA LYS A 200 -19.48 18.14 8.65
C LYS A 200 -20.79 17.73 9.35
N THR A 201 -21.88 17.58 8.59
CA THR A 201 -23.18 17.10 9.08
C THR A 201 -23.22 15.60 9.40
N GLY A 202 -22.13 14.85 9.16
CA GLY A 202 -22.09 13.39 9.31
C GLY A 202 -22.62 12.62 8.09
N GLY A 203 -23.30 13.30 7.16
CA GLY A 203 -23.79 12.70 5.93
C GLY A 203 -22.66 12.13 5.07
N ARG A 204 -22.90 10.95 4.47
CA ARG A 204 -21.93 10.32 3.54
C ARG A 204 -21.81 11.15 2.26
N SER A 205 -20.58 11.52 1.90
CA SER A 205 -20.30 12.25 0.66
C SER A 205 -20.42 11.37 -0.57
N LYS A 206 -21.10 11.87 -1.62
CA LYS A 206 -21.24 11.17 -2.90
C LYS A 206 -20.02 11.47 -3.77
N THR A 207 -19.29 10.43 -4.18
CA THR A 207 -18.12 10.58 -5.04
C THR A 207 -18.54 10.81 -6.50
N SER A 208 -18.40 12.04 -6.99
CA SER A 208 -18.76 12.42 -8.38
C SER A 208 -17.67 12.11 -9.41
N ILE A 209 -16.41 12.03 -8.98
CA ILE A 209 -15.24 11.88 -9.86
C ILE A 209 -14.31 10.79 -9.34
N LYS A 210 -13.69 10.02 -10.23
CA LYS A 210 -12.64 9.06 -9.88
C LYS A 210 -11.43 9.76 -9.23
N LYS A 211 -10.59 9.01 -8.52
CA LYS A 211 -9.31 9.52 -7.99
C LYS A 211 -8.50 10.18 -9.13
N ARG A 212 -7.71 11.22 -8.83
CA ARG A 212 -6.82 11.87 -9.80
C ARG A 212 -5.34 11.69 -9.45
N LYS A 213 -4.46 11.70 -10.45
CA LYS A 213 -3.00 11.47 -10.25
C LYS A 213 -2.36 12.51 -9.33
N TYR A 214 -2.83 13.75 -9.34
CA TYR A 214 -2.32 14.81 -8.47
C TYR A 214 -2.74 14.64 -6.99
N GLU A 215 -3.76 13.82 -6.71
CA GLU A 215 -4.23 13.50 -5.35
C GLU A 215 -3.50 12.28 -4.77
N MET A 216 -2.52 11.73 -5.50
CA MET A 216 -1.79 10.53 -5.10
C MET A 216 -1.02 10.75 -3.79
N GLY A 217 -1.30 9.87 -2.84
CA GLY A 217 -0.46 9.59 -1.68
C GLY A 217 0.54 8.47 -2.01
N ARG A 218 1.69 8.51 -1.34
CA ARG A 218 2.68 7.42 -1.36
C ARG A 218 2.79 6.85 0.05
N PRO A 219 3.13 5.57 0.22
CA PRO A 219 3.30 4.96 1.54
C PRO A 219 4.33 5.74 2.37
N ALA A 220 4.11 5.78 3.68
CA ALA A 220 5.07 6.38 4.60
C ALA A 220 6.38 5.58 4.57
N THR A 221 7.52 6.28 4.68
CA THR A 221 8.83 5.65 4.84
C THR A 221 9.29 5.85 6.28
N PRO A 222 9.20 4.82 7.14
CA PRO A 222 9.73 4.90 8.49
C PRO A 222 11.26 4.88 8.40
N CYS A 223 11.89 6.04 8.60
CA CYS A 223 13.34 6.13 8.66
C CYS A 223 13.80 5.49 9.97
N LYS A 224 14.63 4.46 9.89
CA LYS A 224 15.19 3.78 11.06
C LYS A 224 16.59 4.28 11.37
N LEU A 225 17.02 4.07 12.61
CA LEU A 225 18.42 4.23 12.96
C LEU A 225 19.26 3.15 12.27
N GLY A 226 20.37 3.52 11.64
CA GLY A 226 21.32 2.58 11.03
C GLY A 226 22.03 3.15 9.80
N ALA A 227 22.85 2.33 9.15
CA ALA A 227 23.69 2.75 8.02
C ALA A 227 22.88 3.48 6.93
N LYS A 228 23.41 4.64 6.50
CA LYS A 228 22.73 5.57 5.59
C LYS A 228 22.20 4.87 4.33
N ARG A 229 20.87 4.88 4.16
CA ARG A 229 20.19 4.40 2.95
C ARG A 229 19.09 5.37 2.57
N VAL A 230 19.25 6.04 1.42
CA VAL A 230 18.33 7.05 0.91
C VAL A 230 17.88 6.68 -0.50
N ARG A 231 16.57 6.75 -0.77
CA ARG A 231 15.99 6.55 -2.11
C ARG A 231 15.46 7.87 -2.65
N SER A 232 15.78 8.18 -3.89
CA SER A 232 15.19 9.32 -4.60
C SER A 232 13.81 8.95 -5.15
N VAL A 233 12.89 9.90 -5.16
CA VAL A 233 11.51 9.73 -5.64
C VAL A 233 11.10 10.94 -6.46
N ARG A 234 10.77 10.72 -7.74
CA ARG A 234 10.22 11.75 -8.62
C ARG A 234 8.83 12.18 -8.18
N CYS A 235 8.65 13.49 -8.08
CA CYS A 235 7.42 14.16 -7.68
C CYS A 235 6.82 14.96 -8.85
N ARG A 236 5.67 15.59 -8.61
CA ARG A 236 5.00 16.46 -9.59
C ARG A 236 5.95 17.61 -10.00
N GLY A 237 5.91 17.98 -11.28
CA GLY A 237 6.76 19.04 -11.82
C GLY A 237 8.21 18.63 -12.07
N GLY A 238 8.54 17.33 -12.02
CA GLY A 238 9.91 16.86 -12.26
C GLY A 238 10.83 16.91 -11.04
N ASN A 239 10.43 17.57 -9.96
CA ASN A 239 11.21 17.67 -8.72
C ASN A 239 11.52 16.30 -8.10
N MET A 240 12.69 16.20 -7.47
CA MET A 240 13.12 15.01 -6.74
C MET A 240 12.97 15.22 -5.23
N LYS A 241 12.46 14.19 -4.53
CA LYS A 241 12.48 14.12 -3.07
C LYS A 241 13.29 12.93 -2.61
N TYR A 242 13.91 13.04 -1.45
CA TYR A 242 14.80 12.02 -0.91
C TYR A 242 14.14 11.38 0.31
N ARG A 243 13.93 10.06 0.24
CA ARG A 243 13.34 9.27 1.32
C ARG A 243 14.43 8.51 2.03
N ALA A 244 14.77 8.96 3.23
CA ALA A 244 15.62 8.17 4.11
C ALA A 244 14.87 6.93 4.59
N LEU A 245 15.49 5.77 4.38
CA LEU A 245 15.08 4.49 4.96
C LEU A 245 15.86 4.22 6.24
N ARG A 246 17.16 4.56 6.23
CA ARG A 246 18.05 4.44 7.38
C ARG A 246 18.99 5.64 7.44
N LEU A 247 19.23 6.17 8.63
CA LEU A 247 20.21 7.22 8.93
C LEU A 247 20.82 6.97 10.31
N ASP A 248 22.09 7.31 10.46
CA ASP A 248 22.89 7.18 11.69
C ASP A 248 23.55 8.50 12.11
N SER A 249 23.43 9.53 11.29
CA SER A 249 24.10 10.82 11.46
C SER A 249 23.25 11.96 10.89
N GLY A 250 23.46 13.15 11.45
CA GLY A 250 22.78 14.39 11.05
C GLY A 250 23.57 15.62 11.46
N ASN A 251 23.20 16.78 10.92
CA ASN A 251 23.78 18.05 11.34
C ASN A 251 22.95 18.61 12.50
N TYR A 252 23.57 18.80 13.65
CA TYR A 252 22.94 19.35 14.83
C TYR A 252 23.52 20.72 15.17
N ALA A 253 22.65 21.67 15.44
CA ALA A 253 23.01 23.02 15.87
C ALA A 253 23.01 23.12 17.40
N TRP A 254 24.06 23.71 17.95
CA TRP A 254 24.10 24.19 19.32
C TRP A 254 23.76 25.68 19.31
N GLY A 255 22.57 26.03 19.79
CA GLY A 255 21.95 27.34 19.60
C GLY A 255 22.69 28.47 20.31
N SER A 256 22.94 28.32 21.61
CA SER A 256 23.65 29.31 22.43
C SER A 256 25.05 29.66 21.91
N GLU A 257 25.74 28.67 21.35
CA GLU A 257 27.11 28.79 20.84
C GLU A 257 27.22 29.10 19.35
N ASN A 258 26.07 29.12 18.65
CA ASN A 258 25.94 29.31 17.20
C ASN A 258 26.92 28.43 16.39
N VAL A 259 26.97 27.14 16.72
CA VAL A 259 27.80 26.16 16.02
C VAL A 259 26.98 24.99 15.53
N THR A 260 27.29 24.50 14.34
CA THR A 260 26.70 23.27 13.80
C THR A 260 27.79 22.22 13.63
N LYS A 261 27.49 20.99 14.03
CA LYS A 261 28.39 19.85 13.83
C LYS A 261 27.62 18.67 13.27
N LYS A 262 28.32 17.88 12.47
CA LYS A 262 27.83 16.57 12.06
C LYS A 262 28.04 15.60 13.21
N VAL A 263 26.98 14.99 13.68
CA VAL A 263 26.98 14.16 14.88
C VAL A 263 26.27 12.84 14.58
N ARG A 264 26.72 11.77 15.25
CA ARG A 264 26.07 10.47 15.20
C ARG A 264 24.84 10.46 16.12
N ILE A 265 23.75 9.92 15.62
CA ILE A 265 22.53 9.67 16.39
C ILE A 265 22.71 8.33 17.08
N LEU A 266 22.60 8.31 18.41
CA LEU A 266 22.82 7.13 19.23
C LEU A 266 21.51 6.39 19.48
N ASP A 267 20.48 7.12 19.91
CA ASP A 267 19.19 6.51 20.20
C ASP A 267 18.01 7.49 20.06
N VAL A 268 16.80 6.93 19.98
CA VAL A 268 15.54 7.68 20.02
C VAL A 268 14.95 7.54 21.41
N VAL A 269 14.74 8.65 22.11
CA VAL A 269 14.32 8.62 23.53
C VAL A 269 12.86 9.00 23.72
N TYR A 270 12.39 10.00 22.96
CA TYR A 270 11.02 10.48 23.12
C TYR A 270 10.41 10.91 21.78
N ASN A 271 9.12 10.64 21.64
CA ASN A 271 8.30 11.10 20.54
C ASN A 271 6.93 11.52 21.08
N ALA A 272 6.48 12.73 20.74
CA ALA A 272 5.24 13.28 21.23
C ALA A 272 3.98 12.60 20.65
N THR A 273 4.07 12.02 19.46
CA THR A 273 2.91 11.46 18.74
C THR A 273 2.60 10.02 19.16
N SER A 274 3.63 9.17 19.33
CA SER A 274 3.43 7.77 19.68
C SER A 274 4.67 7.15 20.31
N ASN A 275 4.44 6.36 21.37
CA ASN A 275 5.49 5.60 22.04
C ASN A 275 6.05 4.45 21.19
N GLU A 276 5.29 3.92 20.22
CA GLU A 276 5.75 2.87 19.30
C GLU A 276 6.91 3.36 18.42
N LEU A 277 6.96 4.66 18.13
CA LEU A 277 8.01 5.26 17.31
C LEU A 277 9.35 5.30 18.06
N VAL A 278 9.29 5.40 19.39
CA VAL A 278 10.47 5.29 20.27
C VAL A 278 10.96 3.84 20.30
N ARG A 279 10.05 2.90 20.61
CA ARG A 279 10.37 1.45 20.68
C ARG A 279 11.02 0.93 19.40
N THR A 280 10.51 1.39 18.26
CA THR A 280 11.00 0.95 16.95
C THR A 280 12.13 1.83 16.38
N LYS A 281 12.68 2.77 17.17
CA LYS A 281 13.78 3.69 16.80
C LYS A 281 13.55 4.39 15.46
N THR A 282 12.37 4.99 15.31
CA THR A 282 11.99 5.70 14.08
C THR A 282 12.32 7.19 14.18
N LEU A 283 13.02 7.72 13.18
CA LEU A 283 13.41 9.12 13.08
C LEU A 283 12.33 9.92 12.34
N LEU A 284 11.67 10.84 13.04
CA LEU A 284 10.71 11.81 12.49
C LEU A 284 11.04 13.23 12.94
N LYS A 285 10.36 14.21 12.33
CA LYS A 285 10.36 15.59 12.81
C LYS A 285 9.84 15.64 14.26
N ASN A 286 10.48 16.47 15.08
CA ASN A 286 10.26 16.68 16.51
C ASN A 286 10.46 15.43 17.37
N THR A 287 11.20 14.44 16.86
CA THR A 287 11.63 13.31 17.68
C THR A 287 12.83 13.75 18.52
N VAL A 288 12.79 13.46 19.82
CA VAL A 288 13.90 13.71 20.73
C VAL A 288 14.82 12.50 20.71
N VAL A 289 16.09 12.76 20.41
CA VAL A 289 17.13 11.77 20.22
C VAL A 289 18.30 12.04 21.15
N GLN A 290 19.05 10.99 21.47
CA GLN A 290 20.39 11.11 22.04
C GLN A 290 21.40 11.17 20.90
N ILE A 291 22.26 12.18 20.94
CA ILE A 291 23.36 12.37 20.00
C ILE A 291 24.69 12.32 20.74
N ASP A 292 25.76 12.01 20.02
CA ASP A 292 27.13 12.03 20.53
C ASP A 292 27.58 13.46 20.88
N ALA A 293 28.12 13.67 22.08
CA ALA A 293 28.59 14.98 22.52
C ALA A 293 30.01 15.32 22.01
N HIS A 294 30.79 14.32 21.60
CA HIS A 294 32.22 14.47 21.34
C HIS A 294 32.58 15.56 20.30
N PRO A 295 31.86 15.69 19.16
CA PRO A 295 32.15 16.76 18.19
C PRO A 295 31.96 18.18 18.74
N PHE A 296 31.08 18.36 19.73
CA PHE A 296 30.88 19.64 20.40
C PHE A 296 31.90 19.88 21.50
N MET A 297 32.29 18.84 22.24
CA MET A 297 33.36 18.92 23.26
C MET A 297 34.69 19.34 22.63
N GLN A 298 35.10 18.70 21.53
CA GLN A 298 36.31 19.07 20.79
C GLN A 298 36.28 20.53 20.31
N TRP A 299 35.12 20.99 19.83
CA TRP A 299 34.97 22.37 19.39
C TRP A 299 35.04 23.35 20.56
N TYR A 300 34.44 23.00 21.70
CA TYR A 300 34.45 23.82 22.90
C TYR A 300 35.87 23.95 23.47
N LEU A 301 36.61 22.84 23.53
CA LEU A 301 38.01 22.81 23.92
C LEU A 301 38.84 23.74 23.03
N LYS A 302 38.67 23.66 21.70
CA LYS A 302 39.39 24.54 20.76
C LYS A 302 39.02 26.02 20.95
N LYS A 303 37.75 26.35 21.19
CA LYS A 303 37.25 27.73 21.26
C LYS A 303 37.60 28.42 22.58
N TYR A 304 37.46 27.71 23.70
CA TYR A 304 37.57 28.25 25.05
C TYR A 304 38.78 27.74 25.84
N GLY A 305 39.46 26.68 25.39
CA GLY A 305 40.55 26.05 26.14
C GLY A 305 40.07 25.30 27.39
N VAL A 306 38.77 25.02 27.48
CA VAL A 306 38.14 24.36 28.63
C VAL A 306 37.64 22.99 28.23
N ASP A 307 37.99 22.00 29.03
CA ASP A 307 37.62 20.60 28.81
C ASP A 307 36.26 20.31 29.46
N VAL A 308 35.19 20.31 28.66
CA VAL A 308 33.82 20.09 29.15
C VAL A 308 33.56 18.59 29.20
N GLY A 309 33.28 18.05 30.38
CA GLY A 309 32.91 16.64 30.57
C GLY A 309 33.79 15.84 31.55
N LYS A 310 34.86 16.43 32.10
CA LYS A 310 35.63 15.80 33.18
C LYS A 310 34.85 15.86 34.51
N LYS A 311 34.68 14.72 35.19
CA LYS A 311 34.06 14.66 36.52
C LYS A 311 34.95 15.39 37.54
N LYS A 312 34.34 16.25 38.37
CA LYS A 312 35.02 17.00 39.45
C LYS A 312 35.62 16.15 40.59
N LYS A 313 35.56 14.81 40.54
CA LYS A 313 36.19 13.92 41.53
C LYS A 313 37.24 13.04 40.86
N GLY A 314 38.50 13.28 41.22
CA GLY A 314 39.65 12.45 40.85
C GLY A 314 40.36 12.92 39.58
N ALA A 315 41.20 13.95 39.73
CA ALA A 315 42.28 14.18 38.77
C ALA A 315 43.19 12.94 38.78
N LYS A 316 43.04 12.08 37.77
CA LYS A 316 44.18 11.29 37.30
C LYS A 316 44.78 12.05 36.13
N GLU A 317 45.88 12.72 36.43
CA GLU A 317 46.96 12.89 35.47
C GLU A 317 47.26 11.51 34.87
N GLY A 318 47.09 11.33 33.56
CA GLY A 318 47.37 10.04 32.93
C GLY A 318 46.47 9.72 31.74
N GLU A 319 46.48 10.58 30.73
CA GLU A 319 46.69 10.16 29.34
C GLU A 319 47.08 11.42 28.58
N LYS A 320 48.40 11.63 28.44
CA LYS A 320 48.92 12.55 27.44
C LYS A 320 48.52 11.95 26.09
N ALA A 321 47.57 12.58 25.40
CA ALA A 321 47.56 12.45 23.96
C ALA A 321 48.81 13.19 23.45
N GLU A 322 49.76 12.40 22.96
CA GLU A 322 50.92 12.84 22.22
C GLU A 322 50.49 13.74 21.04
N ASP A 323 51.33 14.75 20.76
CA ASP A 323 51.31 15.65 19.60
C ASP A 323 50.17 16.68 19.42
N GLU A 324 49.87 17.47 20.46
CA GLU A 324 49.31 18.82 20.24
C GLU A 324 50.33 19.91 20.56
N GLN A 325 50.77 20.62 19.52
CA GLN A 325 51.58 21.85 19.63
C GLN A 325 50.96 22.79 20.67
N LYS A 326 51.74 23.12 21.71
CA LYS A 326 51.30 24.07 22.76
C LYS A 326 50.80 25.35 22.08
N PRO A 327 49.54 25.76 22.27
CA PRO A 327 49.00 26.92 21.59
C PRO A 327 49.80 28.16 21.97
N GLY A 328 50.11 29.01 20.98
CA GLY A 328 50.88 30.23 21.20
C GLY A 328 50.23 31.14 22.26
N ARG A 329 51.03 31.95 22.95
CA ARG A 329 50.59 32.83 24.06
C ARG A 329 49.36 33.67 23.72
N HIS A 330 49.26 34.14 22.47
CA HIS A 330 48.11 34.91 21.98
C HIS A 330 46.80 34.09 21.92
N VAL A 331 46.88 32.80 21.53
CA VAL A 331 45.72 31.90 21.48
C VAL A 331 45.18 31.64 22.88
N VAL A 332 46.08 31.39 23.85
CA VAL A 332 45.71 31.19 25.26
C VAL A 332 45.06 32.43 25.84
N ALA A 333 45.60 33.62 25.58
CA ALA A 333 44.99 34.89 26.01
C ALA A 333 43.58 35.06 25.44
N LYS A 334 43.38 34.76 24.14
CA LYS A 334 42.06 34.82 23.48
C LYS A 334 41.06 33.83 24.05
N GLN A 335 41.52 32.61 24.36
CA GLN A 335 40.69 31.57 24.99
C GLN A 335 40.23 32.01 26.38
N LYS A 336 41.14 32.49 27.23
CA LYS A 336 40.81 33.01 28.56
C LYS A 336 39.81 34.17 28.51
N ALA A 337 40.01 35.12 27.59
CA ALA A 337 39.10 36.26 27.41
C ALA A 337 37.68 35.83 27.00
N ARG A 338 37.56 34.75 26.21
CA ARG A 338 36.25 34.17 25.83
C ARG A 338 35.64 33.38 26.99
N ALA A 339 36.43 32.55 27.66
CA ALA A 339 35.97 31.71 28.75
C ALA A 339 35.43 32.53 29.92
N ALA A 340 36.03 33.70 30.21
CA ALA A 340 35.56 34.61 31.26
C ALA A 340 34.11 35.11 31.04
N LYS A 341 33.65 35.19 29.79
CA LYS A 341 32.30 35.64 29.43
C LYS A 341 31.30 34.50 29.30
N GLN A 342 31.76 33.26 29.32
CA GLN A 342 30.95 32.10 29.00
C GLN A 342 30.54 31.34 30.26
N LYS A 343 29.23 31.13 30.41
CA LYS A 343 28.66 30.27 31.45
C LYS A 343 27.78 29.22 30.77
N LEU A 344 28.16 27.96 30.91
CA LEU A 344 27.37 26.85 30.37
C LEU A 344 26.11 26.63 31.23
N ASP A 345 25.01 26.19 30.61
CA ASP A 345 23.82 25.80 31.36
C ASP A 345 24.10 24.52 32.17
N VAL A 346 23.69 24.51 33.43
CA VAL A 346 23.92 23.38 34.37
C VAL A 346 23.35 22.08 33.81
N GLY A 347 22.16 22.17 33.19
CA GLY A 347 21.51 21.01 32.59
C GLY A 347 22.28 20.38 31.43
N LEU A 348 23.11 21.17 30.74
CA LEU A 348 23.94 20.79 29.61
C LEU A 348 25.30 20.22 30.09
N GLU A 349 25.86 20.75 31.19
CA GLU A 349 27.10 20.25 31.81
C GLU A 349 26.98 18.76 32.16
N ASP A 350 25.88 18.37 32.80
CA ASP A 350 25.60 16.96 33.15
C ASP A 350 25.58 16.05 31.93
N GLN A 351 25.06 16.55 30.80
CA GLN A 351 24.98 15.77 29.56
C GLN A 351 26.34 15.61 28.90
N PHE A 352 27.18 16.65 28.91
CA PHE A 352 28.55 16.55 28.43
C PHE A 352 29.39 15.56 29.25
N GLN A 353 29.19 15.49 30.57
CA GLN A 353 29.82 14.46 31.40
C GLN A 353 29.39 13.04 31.00
N SER A 354 28.14 12.85 30.57
CA SER A 354 27.65 11.57 30.08
C SER A 354 28.12 11.23 28.65
N GLY A 355 28.67 12.21 27.92
CA GLY A 355 29.02 12.10 26.50
C GLY A 355 27.81 12.02 25.57
N ARG A 356 26.58 12.27 26.07
CA ARG A 356 25.33 12.15 25.30
C ARG A 356 24.46 13.37 25.49
N LEU A 357 24.22 14.11 24.41
CA LEU A 357 23.33 15.27 24.42
C LEU A 357 21.93 14.89 23.98
N LEU A 358 20.91 15.53 24.57
CA LEU A 358 19.55 15.45 24.06
C LEU A 358 19.36 16.48 22.95
N ALA A 359 18.81 16.05 21.82
CA ALA A 359 18.57 16.88 20.67
C ALA A 359 17.21 16.61 20.03
N CYS A 360 16.66 17.60 19.35
CA CYS A 360 15.40 17.51 18.63
C CYS A 360 15.65 17.52 17.12
N ILE A 361 15.07 16.56 16.40
CA ILE A 361 15.13 16.54 14.93
C ILE A 361 14.15 17.58 14.37
N ALA A 362 14.64 18.62 13.70
CA ALA A 362 13.80 19.64 13.07
C ALA A 362 13.39 19.29 11.63
N SER A 363 14.25 18.51 10.95
CA SER A 363 14.06 18.09 9.55
C SER A 363 13.04 16.96 9.39
N ARG A 364 12.65 16.66 8.14
CA ARG A 364 11.71 15.58 7.79
C ARG A 364 12.42 14.48 6.98
N PRO A 365 13.03 13.46 7.61
CA PRO A 365 13.86 12.45 6.92
C PRO A 365 13.17 11.76 5.74
N GLY A 366 11.85 11.53 5.84
CA GLY A 366 11.06 10.92 4.76
C GLY A 366 10.78 11.82 3.56
N GLN A 367 11.22 13.09 3.55
CA GLN A 367 11.06 14.03 2.44
C GLN A 367 12.39 14.63 1.97
N CYS A 368 13.25 15.02 2.91
CA CYS A 368 14.56 15.63 2.61
C CYS A 368 15.73 14.63 2.64
N GLY A 369 15.55 13.43 3.21
CA GLY A 369 16.60 12.42 3.30
C GLY A 369 17.67 12.71 4.35
N ARG A 370 17.42 13.66 5.27
CA ARG A 370 18.35 14.09 6.33
C ARG A 370 17.65 14.07 7.69
N ALA A 371 18.44 13.92 8.76
CA ALA A 371 17.99 13.94 10.15
C ALA A 371 18.71 15.06 10.92
N ASP A 372 18.59 16.28 10.40
CA ASP A 372 19.17 17.49 10.99
C ASP A 372 18.26 18.05 12.09
N GLY A 373 18.87 18.73 13.07
CA GLY A 373 18.20 19.19 14.28
C GLY A 373 19.00 20.18 15.10
N TYR A 374 18.62 20.35 16.36
CA TYR A 374 19.29 21.23 17.33
C TYR A 374 19.37 20.56 18.69
N VAL A 375 20.39 20.94 19.48
CA VAL A 375 20.58 20.50 20.87
C VAL A 375 19.55 21.19 21.76
N LEU A 376 18.96 20.46 22.70
CA LEU A 376 17.98 21.01 23.64
C LEU A 376 18.70 21.78 24.77
N GLU A 377 18.25 23.00 25.05
CA GLU A 377 18.83 23.89 26.06
C GLU A 377 17.73 24.53 26.94
N GLY A 378 18.11 25.03 28.12
CA GLY A 378 17.24 25.85 28.98
C GLY A 378 15.91 25.19 29.35
N GLU A 379 14.82 25.94 29.23
CA GLU A 379 13.47 25.49 29.59
C GLU A 379 12.99 24.30 28.75
N GLU A 380 13.36 24.26 27.46
CA GLU A 380 12.99 23.15 26.58
C GLU A 380 13.65 21.86 27.06
N LEU A 381 14.92 21.93 27.43
CA LEU A 381 15.63 20.80 28.01
C LEU A 381 14.99 20.34 29.33
N ALA A 382 14.67 21.27 30.23
CA ALA A 382 14.02 20.98 31.50
C ALA A 382 12.66 20.29 31.30
N PHE A 383 11.85 20.77 30.34
CA PHE A 383 10.57 20.17 30.00
C PHE A 383 10.71 18.71 29.55
N TYR A 384 11.63 18.41 28.64
CA TYR A 384 11.83 17.04 28.16
C TYR A 384 12.45 16.13 29.21
N LYS A 385 13.39 16.62 30.04
CA LYS A 385 13.91 15.87 31.20
C LYS A 385 12.76 15.43 32.13
N LYS A 386 11.86 16.35 32.51
CA LYS A 386 10.68 16.06 33.34
C LYS A 386 9.74 15.03 32.69
N LYS A 387 9.53 15.11 31.37
CA LYS A 387 8.72 14.12 30.62
C LYS A 387 9.36 12.73 30.64
N LEU A 388 10.67 12.64 30.49
CA LEU A 388 11.41 11.38 30.52
C LEU A 388 11.40 10.75 31.91
N GLU A 389 11.58 11.53 32.97
CA GLU A 389 11.51 11.04 34.34
C GLU A 389 10.12 10.50 34.68
N LYS A 390 9.06 11.23 34.33
CA LYS A 390 7.68 10.76 34.53
C LYS A 390 7.41 9.44 33.80
N LYS A 391 7.96 9.28 32.60
CA LYS A 391 7.82 8.05 31.81
C LYS A 391 8.66 6.88 32.33
N LYS A 392 9.69 7.11 33.14
CA LYS A 392 10.46 6.04 33.79
C LYS A 392 9.79 5.51 35.06
N LYS A 393 8.98 6.34 35.72
CA LYS A 393 8.24 5.99 36.94
C LYS A 393 6.95 5.20 36.67
N ASN A 394 6.41 5.33 35.46
CA ASN A 394 5.26 4.59 34.96
C ASN A 394 5.74 3.49 34.02
#